data_AF-A0A2E6RAU1-F1
#
_entry.id   AF-A0A2E6RAU1-F1
#
_cell.length_a   1.000
_cell.length_b   1.000
_cell.length_c   1.000
_cell.angle_alpha   90.00
_cell.angle_beta   90.00
_cell.angle_gamma   90.00
#
_symmetry.space_group_name_H-M   'P 1'
#
loop_
_entity.id
_entity.type
_entity.pdbx_description
1 polymer ?
#
loop_
_entity_poly.entity_id
_entity_poly.type
_entity_poly.pdbx_seq_one_letter_code
_entity_poly.pdbx_strand_id
1 'polypeptide(L)'
;MEQLLTFIANHPILVGAFAVVLAALIATEFARMTRRWKELDTTQAILLINRRDPLILDVSNSTDYANGHILNAEHMPPSRIESGNSQLLKKSDRPVLVYCKNGQVSPQMATRLTKLGFEDVNLLRGGLAQWISDQQPVARGKQGKPKGSGGKGSGGKGSGGKRGKQGRKSETDASSESQPVEGSARGEGEARQE
;
A
#
# COMPACT_ATOMS: atom_id res chain seq x y z
N MET A 1 52.37 -1.23 27.18
CA MET A 1 51.92 -2.64 27.23
C MET A 1 51.57 -3.04 28.66
N GLU A 2 52.46 -2.85 29.63
CA GLU A 2 52.22 -3.18 31.06
C GLU A 2 50.94 -2.57 31.68
N GLN A 3 50.68 -1.27 31.45
CA GLN A 3 49.51 -0.59 32.02
C GLN A 3 48.16 -1.18 31.57
N LEU A 4 48.09 -1.72 30.35
CA LEU A 4 46.89 -2.37 29.82
C LEU A 4 46.60 -3.67 30.57
N LEU A 5 47.64 -4.47 30.83
CA LEU A 5 47.54 -5.73 31.55
C LEU A 5 47.14 -5.47 33.01
N THR A 6 47.73 -4.47 33.66
CA THR A 6 47.35 -4.07 35.03
C THR A 6 45.88 -3.63 35.12
N PHE A 7 45.40 -2.88 34.13
CA PHE A 7 44.00 -2.45 34.07
C PHE A 7 43.03 -3.63 33.89
N ILE A 8 43.36 -4.59 33.01
CA ILE A 8 42.54 -5.80 32.80
C ILE A 8 42.45 -6.63 34.07
N ALA A 9 43.56 -6.78 34.80
CA ALA A 9 43.60 -7.52 36.06
C ALA A 9 42.82 -6.83 37.19
N ASN A 10 42.90 -5.49 37.30
CA ASN A 10 42.20 -4.74 38.35
C ASN A 10 40.71 -4.50 38.08
N HIS A 11 40.26 -4.56 36.83
CA HIS A 11 38.87 -4.27 36.46
C HIS A 11 38.21 -5.37 35.62
N PRO A 12 38.12 -6.62 36.13
CA PRO A 12 37.57 -7.74 35.38
C PRO A 12 36.09 -7.55 35.00
N ILE A 13 35.32 -6.85 35.83
CA ILE A 13 33.90 -6.55 35.55
C ILE A 13 33.76 -5.62 34.33
N LEU A 14 34.59 -4.56 34.25
CA LEU A 14 34.54 -3.61 33.13
C LEU A 14 34.96 -4.27 31.82
N VAL A 15 36.01 -5.10 31.87
CA VAL A 15 36.48 -5.85 30.69
C VAL A 15 35.45 -6.89 30.25
N GLY A 16 34.85 -7.63 31.19
CA GLY A 16 33.78 -8.59 30.90
C GLY A 16 32.55 -7.91 30.30
N ALA A 17 32.09 -6.81 30.89
CA ALA A 17 30.96 -6.03 30.37
C ALA A 17 31.25 -5.51 28.95
N PHE A 18 32.44 -4.96 28.71
CA PHE A 18 32.86 -4.52 27.38
C PHE A 18 32.90 -5.68 26.38
N ALA A 19 33.44 -6.84 26.76
CA ALA A 19 33.49 -8.03 25.91
C ALA A 19 32.09 -8.55 25.56
N VAL A 20 31.13 -8.51 26.50
CA VAL A 20 29.73 -8.87 26.25
C VAL A 20 29.07 -7.91 25.26
N VAL A 21 29.25 -6.60 25.46
CA VAL A 21 28.71 -5.59 24.52
C VAL A 21 29.34 -5.76 23.15
N LEU A 22 30.66 -5.95 23.07
CA LEU A 22 31.36 -6.18 21.82
C LEU A 22 30.88 -7.46 21.13
N ALA A 23 30.72 -8.56 21.85
CA ALA A 23 30.19 -9.80 21.32
C ALA A 23 28.74 -9.65 20.82
N ALA A 24 27.90 -8.90 21.54
CA ALA A 24 26.53 -8.59 21.10
C ALA A 24 26.52 -7.73 19.83
N LEU A 25 27.41 -6.74 19.72
CA LEU A 25 27.56 -5.93 18.50
C LEU A 25 28.05 -6.77 17.32
N ILE A 26 29.04 -7.64 17.53
CA ILE A 26 29.53 -8.56 16.50
C ILE A 26 28.41 -9.54 16.08
N ALA A 27 27.69 -10.12 17.04
CA ALA A 27 26.59 -11.05 16.76
C ALA A 27 25.46 -10.37 15.98
N THR A 28 25.09 -9.15 16.35
CA THR A 28 24.04 -8.38 15.64
C THR A 28 24.47 -7.99 14.24
N GLU A 29 25.74 -7.61 14.04
CA GLU A 29 26.28 -7.28 12.72
C GLU A 29 26.39 -8.53 11.84
N PHE A 30 26.89 -9.63 12.38
CA PHE A 30 26.97 -10.91 11.67
C PHE A 30 25.58 -11.45 11.32
N ALA A 31 24.60 -11.33 12.21
CA ALA A 31 23.22 -11.68 11.93
C ALA A 31 22.58 -10.79 10.84
N ARG A 32 23.00 -9.53 10.72
CA ARG A 32 22.60 -8.65 9.61
C ARG A 32 23.29 -9.05 8.30
N MET A 33 24.59 -9.34 8.34
CA MET A 33 25.39 -9.69 7.17
C MET A 33 25.02 -11.05 6.58
N THR A 34 24.52 -11.98 7.40
CA THR A 34 24.03 -13.29 6.95
C THR A 34 22.62 -13.25 6.35
N ARG A 35 21.96 -12.08 6.31
CA ARG A 35 20.67 -11.93 5.61
C ARG A 35 20.90 -12.08 4.12
N ARG A 36 20.18 -13.00 3.50
CA ARG A 36 20.21 -13.25 2.04
C ARG A 36 19.41 -12.24 1.21
N TRP A 37 18.73 -11.31 1.85
CA TRP A 37 17.93 -10.27 1.21
C TRP A 37 18.56 -8.90 1.46
N LYS A 38 18.36 -7.97 0.50
CA LYS A 38 18.89 -6.61 0.56
C LYS A 38 17.81 -5.64 0.99
N GLU A 39 18.16 -4.67 1.81
CA GLU A 39 17.28 -3.56 2.14
C GLU A 39 17.55 -2.40 1.17
N LEU A 40 16.50 -1.89 0.53
CA LEU A 40 16.55 -0.80 -0.44
C LEU A 40 15.84 0.42 0.13
N ASP A 41 16.46 1.57 -0.05
CA ASP A 41 15.80 2.85 0.16
C ASP A 41 14.86 3.19 -1.01
N THR A 42 13.99 4.18 -0.85
CA THR A 42 13.00 4.56 -1.87
C THR A 42 13.64 4.85 -3.23
N THR A 43 14.74 5.61 -3.28
CA THR A 43 15.46 5.89 -4.53
C THR A 43 16.00 4.63 -5.20
N GLN A 44 16.53 3.69 -4.41
CA GLN A 44 17.06 2.43 -4.94
C GLN A 44 15.94 1.52 -5.43
N ALA A 45 14.79 1.50 -4.74
CA ALA A 45 13.61 0.77 -5.17
C ALA A 45 13.08 1.32 -6.52
N ILE A 46 13.02 2.64 -6.70
CA ILE A 46 12.64 3.25 -7.99
C ILE A 46 13.62 2.84 -9.10
N LEU A 47 14.92 2.85 -8.81
CA LEU A 47 15.93 2.41 -9.77
C LEU A 47 15.74 0.94 -10.17
N LEU A 48 15.44 0.08 -9.20
CA LEU A 48 15.14 -1.33 -9.44
C LEU A 48 13.89 -1.48 -10.33
N ILE A 49 12.82 -0.76 -9.99
CA ILE A 49 11.54 -0.76 -10.74
C ILE A 49 11.78 -0.38 -12.20
N ASN A 50 12.52 0.70 -12.45
CA ASN A 50 12.73 1.21 -13.80
C ASN A 50 13.70 0.37 -14.64
N ARG A 51 14.64 -0.34 -14.02
CA ARG A 51 15.72 -1.04 -14.75
C ARG A 51 15.50 -2.54 -14.91
N ARG A 52 14.80 -3.18 -13.97
CA ARG A 52 14.73 -4.64 -13.89
C ARG A 52 13.33 -5.21 -13.84
N ASP A 53 12.28 -4.38 -13.86
CA ASP A 53 10.88 -4.79 -13.75
C ASP A 53 10.68 -5.87 -12.66
N PRO A 54 10.94 -5.54 -11.39
CA PRO A 54 10.87 -6.49 -10.30
C PRO A 54 9.42 -6.94 -10.07
N LEU A 55 9.26 -8.13 -9.49
CA LEU A 55 8.00 -8.54 -8.91
C LEU A 55 7.78 -7.76 -7.61
N ILE A 56 6.83 -6.83 -7.62
CA ILE A 56 6.49 -6.01 -6.45
C ILE A 56 5.43 -6.74 -5.63
N LEU A 57 5.74 -7.05 -4.37
CA LEU A 57 4.86 -7.80 -3.46
C LEU A 57 4.47 -6.95 -2.25
N ASP A 58 3.16 -6.76 -2.08
CA ASP A 58 2.59 -6.15 -0.87
C ASP A 58 2.11 -7.24 0.09
N VAL A 59 2.76 -7.34 1.26
CA VAL A 59 2.42 -8.33 2.30
C VAL A 59 1.51 -7.76 3.40
N SER A 60 0.91 -6.61 3.17
CA SER A 60 -0.05 -5.98 4.09
C SER A 60 -1.39 -6.71 4.09
N ASN A 61 -2.28 -6.34 5.00
CA ASN A 61 -3.67 -6.80 4.93
C ASN A 61 -4.40 -6.22 3.70
N SER A 62 -5.54 -6.81 3.35
CA SER A 62 -6.33 -6.39 2.17
C SER A 62 -6.84 -4.95 2.26
N THR A 63 -7.17 -4.47 3.46
CA THR A 63 -7.65 -3.11 3.67
C THR A 63 -6.57 -2.09 3.38
N ASP A 64 -5.35 -2.30 3.89
CA ASP A 64 -4.20 -1.43 3.67
C ASP A 64 -3.81 -1.41 2.18
N TYR A 65 -3.78 -2.58 1.53
CA TYR A 65 -3.53 -2.68 0.07
C TYR A 65 -4.58 -1.91 -0.75
N ALA A 66 -5.86 -2.00 -0.37
CA ALA A 66 -6.94 -1.30 -1.06
C ALA A 66 -6.84 0.24 -0.88
N ASN A 67 -6.43 0.69 0.30
CA ASN A 67 -6.26 2.11 0.62
C ASN A 67 -5.12 2.76 -0.18
N GLY A 68 -4.07 2.00 -0.47
CA GLY A 68 -2.98 2.42 -1.33
C GLY A 68 -1.89 1.34 -1.44
N HIS A 69 -1.31 1.20 -2.62
CA HIS A 69 -0.20 0.29 -2.89
C HIS A 69 0.73 0.89 -3.95
N ILE A 70 1.94 0.35 -4.07
CA ILE A 70 2.86 0.74 -5.14
C ILE A 70 2.29 0.29 -6.49
N LEU A 71 2.50 1.07 -7.55
CA LEU A 71 2.01 0.72 -8.89
C LEU A 71 2.52 -0.67 -9.32
N ASN A 72 1.65 -1.49 -9.90
CA ASN A 72 1.92 -2.88 -10.32
C ASN A 72 2.27 -3.85 -9.17
N ALA A 73 2.04 -3.48 -7.91
CA ALA A 73 2.18 -4.40 -6.79
C ALA A 73 1.15 -5.54 -6.88
N GLU A 74 1.56 -6.76 -6.54
CA GLU A 74 0.69 -7.91 -6.34
C GLU A 74 0.44 -8.09 -4.84
N HIS A 75 -0.84 -8.16 -4.45
CA HIS A 75 -1.20 -8.41 -3.05
C HIS A 75 -0.93 -9.85 -2.65
N MET A 76 0.06 -10.06 -1.78
CA MET A 76 0.47 -11.38 -1.29
C MET A 76 0.53 -11.40 0.24
N PRO A 77 -0.59 -11.66 0.92
CA PRO A 77 -0.61 -11.82 2.37
C PRO A 77 0.39 -12.88 2.85
N PRO A 78 0.95 -12.76 4.07
CA PRO A 78 1.92 -13.70 4.61
C PRO A 78 1.51 -15.17 4.50
N SER A 79 0.23 -15.47 4.72
CA SER A 79 -0.33 -16.82 4.61
C SER A 79 -0.18 -17.44 3.21
N ARG A 80 -0.24 -16.63 2.14
CA ARG A 80 -0.04 -17.10 0.76
C ARG A 80 1.42 -17.37 0.42
N ILE A 81 2.33 -16.62 1.02
CA ILE A 81 3.77 -16.83 0.88
C ILE A 81 4.16 -18.10 1.62
N GLU A 82 3.65 -18.27 2.85
CA GLU A 82 3.91 -19.46 3.68
C GLU A 82 3.36 -20.75 3.07
N SER A 83 2.23 -20.70 2.36
CA SER A 83 1.68 -21.86 1.67
C SER A 83 2.45 -22.26 0.40
N GLY A 84 3.52 -21.54 0.02
CA GLY A 84 4.35 -21.89 -1.13
C GLY A 84 3.60 -21.81 -2.47
N ASN A 85 2.93 -20.68 -2.74
CA ASN A 85 2.13 -20.48 -3.94
C ASN A 85 2.92 -20.82 -5.23
N SER A 86 2.47 -21.84 -5.96
CA SER A 86 3.12 -22.32 -7.19
C SER A 86 3.20 -21.25 -8.29
N GLN A 87 2.27 -20.29 -8.31
CA GLN A 87 2.32 -19.16 -9.25
C GLN A 87 3.43 -18.17 -8.90
N LEU A 88 3.72 -18.00 -7.61
CA LEU A 88 4.80 -17.15 -7.13
C LEU A 88 6.15 -17.78 -7.48
N LEU A 89 6.31 -19.09 -7.26
CA LEU A 89 7.52 -19.83 -7.59
C LEU A 89 7.86 -19.81 -9.09
N LYS A 90 6.87 -19.74 -9.98
CA LYS A 90 7.12 -19.56 -11.43
C LYS A 90 7.81 -18.25 -11.78
N LYS A 91 7.75 -17.25 -10.90
CA LYS A 91 8.38 -15.94 -11.08
C LYS A 91 9.68 -15.80 -10.28
N SER A 92 10.26 -16.91 -9.80
CA SER A 92 11.45 -16.90 -8.92
C SER A 92 12.72 -16.32 -9.55
N ASP A 93 12.79 -16.30 -10.88
CA ASP A 93 13.90 -15.75 -11.66
C ASP A 93 13.91 -14.21 -11.68
N ARG A 94 12.78 -13.57 -11.35
CA ARG A 94 12.69 -12.10 -11.33
C ARG A 94 13.15 -11.55 -9.98
N PRO A 95 13.82 -10.39 -9.96
CA PRO A 95 14.06 -9.65 -8.72
C PRO A 95 12.74 -9.36 -8.01
N VAL A 96 12.69 -9.57 -6.70
CA VAL A 96 11.49 -9.33 -5.91
C VAL A 96 11.68 -8.08 -5.07
N LEU A 97 10.71 -7.18 -5.09
CA LEU A 97 10.62 -6.05 -4.17
C LEU A 97 9.46 -6.29 -3.20
N VAL A 98 9.76 -6.61 -1.94
CA VAL A 98 8.75 -6.88 -0.91
C VAL A 98 8.61 -5.70 0.05
N TYR A 99 7.38 -5.32 0.35
CA TYR A 99 7.09 -4.28 1.31
C TYR A 99 5.78 -4.56 2.08
N CYS A 100 5.60 -3.87 3.19
CA CYS A 100 4.34 -3.80 3.91
C CYS A 100 4.06 -2.34 4.30
N LYS A 101 2.96 -2.06 4.99
CA LYS A 101 2.58 -0.70 5.41
C LYS A 101 3.71 0.09 6.09
N ASN A 102 4.41 -0.51 7.05
CA ASN A 102 5.36 0.18 7.95
C ASN A 102 6.70 -0.56 8.14
N GLY A 103 7.01 -1.52 7.25
CA GLY A 103 8.26 -2.29 7.31
C GLY A 103 8.35 -3.35 8.42
N GLN A 104 7.30 -3.62 9.19
CA GLN A 104 7.35 -4.57 10.31
C GLN A 104 7.23 -6.04 9.87
N VAL A 105 6.38 -6.33 8.88
CA VAL A 105 6.09 -7.69 8.43
C VAL A 105 6.98 -8.13 7.27
N SER A 106 7.41 -7.19 6.43
CA SER A 106 8.21 -7.48 5.23
C SER A 106 9.54 -8.21 5.48
N PRO A 107 10.31 -7.99 6.58
CA PRO A 107 11.58 -8.70 6.80
C PRO A 107 11.41 -10.20 7.02
N GLN A 108 10.34 -10.59 7.72
CA GLN A 108 10.01 -11.99 7.92
C GLN A 108 9.64 -12.65 6.59
N MET A 109 8.86 -11.96 5.76
CA MET A 109 8.47 -12.44 4.44
C MET A 109 9.64 -12.50 3.46
N ALA A 110 10.55 -11.52 3.48
CA ALA A 110 11.79 -11.55 2.70
C ALA A 110 12.62 -12.81 3.03
N THR A 111 12.75 -13.12 4.32
CA THR A 111 13.43 -14.33 4.79
C THR A 111 12.73 -15.60 4.29
N ARG A 112 11.38 -15.64 4.29
CA ARG A 112 10.63 -16.77 3.74
C ARG A 112 10.83 -16.91 2.23
N LEU A 113 10.80 -15.82 1.47
CA LEU A 113 11.05 -15.82 0.03
C LEU A 113 12.45 -16.37 -0.29
N THR A 114 13.49 -15.96 0.43
CA THR A 114 14.84 -16.53 0.24
C THR A 114 14.89 -18.04 0.55
N LYS A 115 14.09 -18.54 1.50
CA LYS A 115 13.97 -19.98 1.79
C LYS A 115 13.18 -20.75 0.74
N LEU A 116 12.27 -20.08 0.04
CA LEU A 116 11.48 -20.65 -1.06
C LEU A 116 12.28 -20.71 -2.38
N GLY A 117 13.51 -20.19 -2.42
CA GLY A 117 14.40 -20.27 -3.58
C GLY A 117 14.50 -18.98 -4.41
N PHE A 118 13.99 -17.85 -3.91
CA PHE A 118 14.22 -16.56 -4.56
C PHE A 118 15.64 -16.05 -4.27
N GLU A 119 16.39 -15.75 -5.33
CA GLU A 119 17.80 -15.34 -5.23
C GLU A 119 17.99 -13.83 -5.03
N ASP A 120 17.17 -13.00 -5.71
CA ASP A 120 17.28 -11.53 -5.66
C ASP A 120 16.06 -10.93 -4.92
N VAL A 121 16.05 -11.09 -3.59
CA VAL A 121 15.00 -10.53 -2.71
C VAL A 121 15.43 -9.19 -2.14
N ASN A 122 14.64 -8.16 -2.43
CA ASN A 122 14.85 -6.79 -2.03
C ASN A 122 13.68 -6.32 -1.15
N LEU A 123 13.98 -5.70 -0.02
CA LEU A 123 13.01 -5.19 0.94
C LEU A 123 12.97 -3.67 0.87
N LEU A 124 11.77 -3.08 0.75
CA LEU A 124 11.63 -1.62 0.83
C LEU A 124 11.70 -1.16 2.29
N ARG A 125 12.72 -0.35 2.60
CA ARG A 125 12.92 0.25 3.91
C ARG A 125 11.74 1.16 4.28
N GLY A 126 11.25 1.04 5.51
CA GLY A 126 10.12 1.84 6.01
C GLY A 126 8.76 1.53 5.37
N GLY A 127 8.72 0.67 4.34
CA GLY A 127 7.48 0.22 3.71
C GLY A 127 6.73 1.32 2.95
N LEU A 128 5.41 1.12 2.81
CA LEU A 128 4.55 2.06 2.09
C LEU A 128 4.50 3.45 2.76
N ALA A 129 4.59 3.51 4.09
CA ALA A 129 4.61 4.77 4.82
C ALA A 129 5.78 5.67 4.39
N GLN A 130 6.98 5.10 4.25
CA GLN A 130 8.16 5.82 3.77
C GLN A 130 8.00 6.22 2.31
N TRP A 131 7.52 5.31 1.46
CA TRP A 131 7.21 5.60 0.05
C TRP A 131 6.29 6.82 -0.12
N ILE A 132 5.23 6.90 0.69
CA ILE A 132 4.30 8.04 0.70
C ILE A 132 4.98 9.30 1.26
N SER A 133 5.77 9.16 2.32
CA SER A 133 6.55 10.27 2.90
C SER A 133 7.49 10.89 1.89
N ASP A 134 8.08 10.06 1.02
CA ASP A 134 8.98 10.46 -0.06
C ASP A 134 8.23 10.94 -1.31
N GLN A 135 6.92 11.20 -1.17
CA GLN A 135 6.02 11.74 -2.20
C GLN A 135 5.97 10.92 -3.49
N GLN A 136 6.19 9.61 -3.38
CA GLN A 136 6.16 8.71 -4.52
C GLN A 136 4.71 8.32 -4.89
N PRO A 137 4.45 8.04 -6.18
CA PRO A 137 3.10 7.71 -6.63
C PRO A 137 2.60 6.40 -6.03
N VAL A 138 1.33 6.38 -5.66
CA VAL A 138 0.62 5.19 -5.17
C VAL A 138 -0.61 4.93 -6.02
N ALA A 139 -0.84 3.66 -6.34
CA ALA A 139 -2.09 3.19 -6.90
C ALA A 139 -3.09 2.93 -5.76
N ARG A 140 -4.38 3.10 -6.06
CA ARG A 140 -5.47 2.66 -5.16
C ARG A 140 -6.25 1.56 -5.86
N GLY A 141 -6.72 0.58 -5.10
CA GLY A 141 -7.56 -0.45 -5.68
C GLY A 141 -8.80 0.19 -6.29
N LYS A 142 -9.15 -0.17 -7.52
CA LYS A 142 -10.53 0.02 -7.99
C LYS A 142 -11.40 -0.79 -7.03
N GLN A 143 -12.07 -0.11 -6.10
CA GLN A 143 -13.17 -0.73 -5.37
C GLN A 143 -14.07 -1.36 -6.43
N GLY A 144 -14.30 -2.67 -6.33
CA GLY A 144 -15.40 -3.29 -7.05
C GLY A 144 -16.63 -2.42 -6.78
N LYS A 145 -17.14 -1.80 -7.83
CA LYS A 145 -18.36 -0.98 -7.84
C LYS A 145 -19.36 -1.61 -6.86
N PRO A 146 -19.89 -0.90 -5.85
CA PRO A 146 -20.93 -1.47 -5.01
C PRO A 146 -22.05 -1.89 -5.95
N LYS A 147 -22.30 -3.20 -6.00
CA LYS A 147 -23.36 -3.78 -6.80
C LYS A 147 -24.64 -3.12 -6.30
N GLY A 148 -25.26 -2.33 -7.17
CA GLY A 148 -26.43 -1.51 -6.83
C GLY A 148 -27.42 -2.35 -6.03
N SER A 149 -27.64 -1.92 -4.78
CA SER A 149 -28.84 -2.27 -4.04
C SER A 149 -30.00 -1.78 -4.89
N GLY A 150 -30.62 -2.73 -5.61
CA GLY A 150 -31.81 -2.47 -6.38
C GLY A 150 -32.89 -1.95 -5.45
N GLY A 151 -33.26 -0.68 -5.65
CA GLY A 151 -34.48 -0.14 -5.09
C GLY A 151 -35.64 -1.05 -5.50
N LYS A 152 -36.27 -1.69 -4.53
CA LYS A 152 -37.60 -2.28 -4.68
C LYS A 152 -38.53 -1.51 -3.75
N GLY A 153 -39.11 -0.46 -4.31
CA GLY A 153 -40.25 0.19 -3.71
C GLY A 153 -41.50 -0.69 -3.83
N SER A 154 -42.46 -0.33 -2.98
CA SER A 154 -43.89 -0.67 -3.01
C SER A 154 -44.34 -1.90 -2.23
N GLY A 155 -45.23 -1.64 -1.26
CA GLY A 155 -46.02 -2.66 -0.58
C GLY A 155 -46.61 -2.21 0.76
N GLY A 156 -47.30 -1.07 0.80
CA GLY A 156 -48.04 -0.63 1.97
C GLY A 156 -49.14 -1.62 2.38
N LYS A 157 -49.26 -1.87 3.69
CA LYS A 157 -50.45 -2.44 4.32
C LYS A 157 -50.77 -1.62 5.56
N GLY A 158 -51.96 -1.03 5.56
CA GLY A 158 -52.42 -0.11 6.59
C GLY A 158 -52.78 -0.80 7.91
N SER A 159 -52.82 0.01 8.96
CA SER A 159 -53.71 -0.21 10.11
C SER A 159 -53.88 1.09 10.90
N GLY A 160 -55.15 1.49 11.02
CA GLY A 160 -55.83 2.31 12.04
C GLY A 160 -55.07 3.31 12.91
N GLY A 161 -55.51 4.58 12.86
CA GLY A 161 -55.17 5.59 13.88
C GLY A 161 -55.98 6.89 13.76
N LYS A 162 -57.11 6.93 14.47
CA LYS A 162 -58.04 8.04 14.79
C LYS A 162 -57.61 9.52 14.58
N ARG A 163 -58.55 10.27 13.94
CA ARG A 163 -59.20 11.56 14.31
C ARG A 163 -58.35 12.77 14.77
N GLY A 164 -58.58 13.90 14.07
CA GLY A 164 -58.45 15.29 14.56
C GLY A 164 -58.34 16.28 13.39
N LYS A 165 -59.45 16.71 12.77
CA LYS A 165 -60.21 17.97 12.99
C LYS A 165 -59.43 19.27 12.62
N GLN A 166 -60.07 20.06 11.73
CA GLN A 166 -59.87 21.49 11.42
C GLN A 166 -58.65 21.81 10.52
N GLY A 167 -58.71 22.66 9.50
CA GLY A 167 -59.70 23.60 8.98
C GLY A 167 -58.99 24.61 8.04
N ARG A 168 -59.77 25.30 7.19
CA ARG A 168 -59.42 26.44 6.28
C ARG A 168 -58.60 26.08 5.01
N LYS A 169 -59.15 26.22 3.80
CA LYS A 169 -59.60 27.41 3.00
C LYS A 169 -58.43 28.20 2.39
N SER A 170 -58.47 28.31 1.05
CA SER A 170 -58.13 29.46 0.15
C SER A 170 -57.27 28.97 -1.04
N GLU A 171 -57.85 28.90 -2.26
CA GLU A 171 -57.68 29.87 -3.38
C GLU A 171 -56.40 29.55 -4.19
N THR A 172 -56.48 28.98 -5.40
CA THR A 172 -56.78 29.56 -6.73
C THR A 172 -55.80 30.59 -7.25
N ASP A 173 -55.65 30.56 -8.58
CA ASP A 173 -54.94 31.46 -9.51
C ASP A 173 -53.46 31.12 -9.75
N ALA A 174 -52.98 30.74 -10.94
CA ALA A 174 -53.21 31.14 -12.35
C ALA A 174 -51.96 31.86 -12.90
N SER A 175 -51.75 31.68 -14.21
CA SER A 175 -50.80 32.38 -15.10
C SER A 175 -49.38 31.79 -15.12
N SER A 176 -48.99 31.04 -16.16
CA SER A 176 -48.62 31.49 -17.52
C SER A 176 -47.46 32.49 -17.53
N GLU A 177 -46.31 32.08 -18.07
CA GLU A 177 -45.62 32.84 -19.11
C GLU A 177 -44.50 31.98 -19.72
N SER A 178 -44.61 31.76 -21.02
CA SER A 178 -43.61 31.19 -21.93
C SER A 178 -42.64 32.26 -22.41
N GLN A 179 -41.37 31.94 -22.63
CA GLN A 179 -40.69 32.19 -23.92
C GLN A 179 -39.27 31.59 -23.97
N PRO A 180 -38.88 30.97 -25.11
CA PRO A 180 -37.50 30.62 -25.46
C PRO A 180 -36.87 31.72 -26.35
N VAL A 181 -35.54 31.80 -26.37
CA VAL A 181 -34.81 32.66 -27.32
C VAL A 181 -33.88 31.80 -28.19
N GLU A 182 -34.12 31.91 -29.51
CA GLU A 182 -33.28 31.55 -30.65
C GLU A 182 -31.87 32.19 -30.51
N GLY A 183 -30.75 31.66 -31.04
CA GLY A 183 -30.48 31.22 -32.40
C GLY A 183 -29.63 32.28 -33.12
N SER A 184 -28.37 31.96 -33.47
CA SER A 184 -27.52 32.65 -34.48
C SER A 184 -26.17 31.90 -34.55
N ALA A 185 -25.84 31.06 -35.54
CA ALA A 185 -25.62 31.26 -36.99
C ALA A 185 -24.16 31.62 -37.37
N ARG A 186 -23.64 30.83 -38.35
CA ARG A 186 -22.57 31.10 -39.35
C ARG A 186 -21.11 31.14 -38.85
N GLY A 187 -20.09 30.74 -39.59
CA GLY A 187 -19.87 30.27 -40.98
C GLY A 187 -18.36 29.93 -41.11
N GLU A 188 -17.96 28.84 -41.75
CA GLU A 188 -17.37 28.77 -43.11
C GLU A 188 -16.09 29.59 -43.40
N GLY A 189 -15.10 28.93 -44.04
CA GLY A 189 -14.02 29.51 -44.86
C GLY A 189 -12.59 29.26 -44.35
N GLU A 190 -11.80 28.35 -44.97
CA GLU A 190 -10.75 28.62 -46.01
C GLU A 190 -9.47 29.29 -45.43
N ALA A 191 -8.21 29.01 -45.77
CA ALA A 191 -7.55 28.36 -46.91
C ALA A 191 -6.06 28.07 -46.58
N ARG A 192 -5.43 27.19 -47.40
CA ARG A 192 -4.09 27.27 -48.04
C ARG A 192 -2.82 27.55 -47.19
N GLN A 193 -1.89 26.58 -47.18
CA GLN A 193 -0.61 26.55 -47.94
C GLN A 193 0.39 27.65 -47.56
N GLU A 194 1.47 27.24 -46.89
CA GLU A 194 2.87 27.47 -47.31
C GLU A 194 3.70 26.22 -46.98
#